data_AF-A0A379SWA6-F1
#
_entry.id   AF-A0A379SWA6-F1
#
_cell.length_a   1.000
_cell.length_b   1.000
_cell.length_c   1.000
_cell.angle_alpha   90.00
_cell.angle_beta   90.00
_cell.angle_gamma   90.00
#
_symmetry.space_group_name_H-M   'P 1'
#
loop_
_entity.id
_entity.type
_entity.pdbx_description
1 polymer ?
#
loop_
_entity_poly.entity_id
_entity_poly.type
_entity_poly.pdbx_seq_one_letter_code
_entity_poly.pdbx_strand_id
1 'polypeptide(L)'
;MRVIMVFQFQLGSVMDIKSGSENHHHLPSCVMKRASCWFRSAKFAYDTLVMALGSTSNDFNTPGVKEHCIFLDNPHQARRFHQEMLNLFLKYSANLGANGKVNIAIVGGGATGVELSAELHNAVKQLHSYGYKGLTNGRAERDPG
;
A
#
# COMPACT_ATOMS: atom_id res chain seq x y z
N MET A 1 -13.02 -11.68 42.55
CA MET A 1 -11.65 -11.19 42.32
C MET A 1 -11.57 -10.71 40.88
N ARG A 2 -11.51 -9.40 40.62
CA ARG A 2 -11.44 -8.83 39.25
C ARG A 2 -9.98 -8.50 38.97
N VAL A 3 -9.35 -9.21 38.04
CA VAL A 3 -8.05 -8.84 37.49
C VAL A 3 -8.32 -7.72 36.47
N ILE A 4 -7.89 -6.49 36.79
CA ILE A 4 -7.89 -5.39 35.82
C ILE A 4 -6.62 -5.54 35.01
N MET A 5 -6.75 -5.98 33.75
CA MET A 5 -5.65 -5.95 32.80
C MET A 5 -5.46 -4.51 32.31
N VAL A 6 -4.32 -3.91 32.66
CA VAL A 6 -3.95 -2.57 32.21
C VAL A 6 -3.16 -2.72 30.91
N PHE A 7 -3.72 -2.21 29.82
CA PHE A 7 -3.00 -2.06 28.56
C PHE A 7 -2.56 -0.62 28.38
N GLN A 8 -1.31 -0.42 27.97
CA GLN A 8 -0.81 0.89 27.55
C GLN A 8 -0.51 0.85 26.06
N PHE A 9 -1.20 1.71 25.30
CA PHE A 9 -0.92 1.90 23.89
C PHE A 9 -0.06 3.14 23.70
N GLN A 10 0.98 3.02 22.89
CA GLN A 10 1.85 4.14 22.54
C GLN A 10 1.98 4.24 21.03
N LEU A 11 1.59 5.39 20.51
CA LEU A 11 1.78 5.70 19.09
C LEU A 11 3.24 6.09 18.86
N GLY A 12 3.93 5.35 18.00
CA GLY A 12 5.32 5.61 17.64
C GLY A 12 5.83 4.64 16.59
N SER A 13 7.07 4.83 16.17
CA SER A 13 7.80 3.86 15.35
C SER A 13 8.91 3.25 16.18
N VAL A 14 9.05 1.93 16.17
CA VAL A 14 10.21 1.26 16.77
C VAL A 14 11.43 1.53 15.88
N MET A 15 12.52 2.03 16.45
CA MET A 15 13.75 2.34 15.69
C MET A 15 14.87 1.35 15.93
N ASP A 16 14.93 0.77 17.13
CA ASP A 16 16.00 -0.14 17.52
C ASP A 16 15.47 -1.19 18.51
N ILE A 17 16.01 -2.41 18.39
CA ILE A 17 15.67 -3.56 19.21
C ILE A 17 16.97 -4.21 19.67
N LYS A 18 17.31 -4.00 20.94
CA LYS A 18 18.45 -4.65 21.58
C LYS A 18 18.00 -5.94 22.25
N SER A 19 18.76 -7.02 22.05
CA SER A 19 18.63 -8.27 22.81
C SER A 19 19.73 -8.33 23.87
N GLY A 20 19.39 -8.77 25.10
CA GLY A 20 20.34 -8.89 26.23
C GLY A 20 19.87 -8.20 27.51
N SER A 21 20.78 -7.98 28.47
CA SER A 21 20.47 -7.37 29.79
C SER A 21 20.04 -5.90 29.75
N GLU A 22 20.08 -5.27 28.57
CA GLU A 22 19.60 -3.90 28.33
C GLU A 22 18.41 -3.93 27.35
N ASN A 23 17.27 -4.43 27.82
CA ASN A 23 16.00 -4.39 27.09
C ASN A 23 15.51 -2.94 27.05
N HIS A 24 15.98 -2.14 26.09
CA HIS A 24 15.53 -0.77 25.91
C HIS A 24 15.23 -0.51 24.43
N HIS A 25 13.97 -0.19 24.13
CA HIS A 25 13.58 0.25 22.78
C HIS A 25 13.51 1.76 22.67
N HIS A 26 14.04 2.34 21.61
CA HIS A 26 13.84 3.76 21.30
C HIS A 26 12.56 3.95 20.48
N LEU A 27 11.53 4.55 21.08
CA LEU A 27 10.33 5.01 20.38
C LEU A 27 10.41 6.53 20.13
N PRO A 28 10.62 6.97 18.88
CA PRO A 28 9.99 8.16 18.34
C PRO A 28 8.51 8.21 18.68
N SER A 29 8.09 9.22 19.42
CA SER A 29 6.74 9.76 19.26
C SER A 29 6.84 10.89 18.24
N CYS A 30 6.44 10.65 16.99
CA CYS A 30 6.19 11.74 16.04
C CYS A 30 4.69 11.76 15.70
N VAL A 31 4.00 12.77 16.20
CA VAL A 31 2.68 13.16 15.67
C VAL A 31 2.95 14.23 14.63
N MET A 32 2.90 13.87 13.34
CA MET A 32 3.07 14.85 12.27
C MET A 32 1.80 15.71 12.17
N LYS A 33 1.78 16.83 12.91
CA LYS A 33 0.88 17.97 12.64
C LYS A 33 1.73 19.22 12.53
N ARG A 34 1.91 19.70 11.28
CA ARG A 34 2.59 20.95 10.88
C ARG A 34 4.09 21.03 11.25
N ALA A 35 4.94 20.68 10.29
CA ALA A 35 6.32 21.18 10.05
C ALA A 35 7.32 21.34 11.22
N SER A 36 7.04 20.86 12.44
CA SER A 36 8.04 20.71 13.50
C SER A 36 7.72 19.46 14.33
N CYS A 37 8.49 18.40 14.12
CA CYS A 37 8.42 17.20 14.96
C CYS A 37 9.49 17.31 16.04
N TRP A 38 9.07 17.58 17.28
CA TRP A 38 9.94 17.47 18.44
C TRP A 38 10.04 16.00 18.84
N PHE A 39 11.17 15.38 18.53
CA PHE A 39 11.39 13.98 18.85
C PHE A 39 11.86 13.82 20.30
N ARG A 40 11.04 13.19 21.13
CA ARG A 40 11.51 12.58 22.38
C ARG A 40 11.58 11.09 22.16
N SER A 41 12.79 10.52 22.17
CA SER A 41 12.97 9.07 22.28
C SER A 41 12.69 8.63 23.71
N ALA A 42 11.76 7.70 23.86
CA ALA A 42 11.55 7.00 25.13
C ALA A 42 12.14 5.59 25.05
N LYS A 43 12.63 5.08 26.19
CA LYS A 43 13.16 3.72 26.37
C LYS A 43 12.16 2.86 27.13
N PHE A 44 11.85 1.67 26.62
CA PHE A 44 10.94 0.72 27.27
C PHE A 44 11.63 -0.59 27.61
N ALA A 45 11.51 -0.99 28.88
CA ALA A 45 11.91 -2.30 29.36
C ALA A 45 10.80 -3.33 29.18
N TYR A 46 11.20 -4.56 28.89
CA TYR A 46 10.30 -5.68 28.65
C TYR A 46 10.97 -6.97 29.12
N ASP A 47 10.18 -7.90 29.65
CA ASP A 47 10.62 -9.27 29.94
C ASP A 47 10.38 -10.18 28.73
N THR A 48 9.33 -9.90 27.96
CA THR A 48 8.96 -10.63 26.74
C THR A 48 8.57 -9.63 25.66
N LEU A 49 9.20 -9.75 24.49
CA LEU A 49 8.89 -8.95 23.31
C LEU A 49 8.20 -9.83 22.27
N VAL A 50 7.01 -9.41 21.84
CA VAL A 50 6.31 -10.00 20.69
C VAL A 50 6.38 -9.01 19.54
N MET A 51 7.02 -9.39 18.44
CA MET A 51 7.14 -8.55 17.25
C MET A 51 6.10 -8.93 16.21
N ALA A 52 5.29 -7.94 15.81
CA ALA A 52 4.26 -8.07 14.78
C ALA A 52 4.31 -6.87 13.82
N LEU A 53 5.52 -6.45 13.42
CA LEU A 53 5.74 -5.25 12.60
C LEU A 53 5.35 -5.43 11.12
N GLY A 54 5.15 -6.67 10.68
CA GLY A 54 4.84 -7.00 9.29
C GLY A 54 6.08 -6.92 8.38
N SER A 55 5.83 -6.73 7.08
CA SER A 55 6.84 -6.60 6.03
C SER A 55 6.41 -5.55 5.01
N THR A 56 7.34 -5.08 4.19
CA THR A 56 7.07 -4.22 3.03
C THR A 56 7.31 -4.98 1.72
N SER A 57 6.70 -4.53 0.64
CA SER A 57 6.98 -5.03 -0.70
C SER A 57 8.45 -4.82 -1.04
N ASN A 58 9.02 -5.81 -1.74
CA ASN A 58 10.40 -5.78 -2.18
C ASN A 58 10.46 -5.48 -3.68
N ASP A 59 11.26 -4.49 -4.06
CA ASP A 59 11.54 -4.16 -5.47
C ASP A 59 12.66 -5.01 -6.07
N PHE A 60 13.34 -5.83 -5.27
CA PHE A 60 14.47 -6.67 -5.66
C PHE A 60 15.60 -5.88 -6.36
N ASN A 61 15.72 -4.57 -6.08
CA ASN A 61 16.59 -3.63 -6.78
C ASN A 61 16.36 -3.56 -8.29
N THR A 62 15.15 -3.88 -8.75
CA THR A 62 14.78 -3.77 -10.16
C THR A 62 14.68 -2.30 -10.54
N PRO A 63 15.46 -1.82 -11.54
CA PRO A 63 15.46 -0.41 -11.92
C PRO A 63 14.07 0.08 -12.34
N GLY A 64 13.68 1.26 -11.86
CA GLY A 64 12.42 1.90 -12.23
C GLY A 64 11.20 1.47 -11.40
N VAL A 65 11.29 0.42 -10.58
CA VAL A 65 10.12 -0.06 -9.80
C VAL A 65 9.71 0.95 -8.74
N LYS A 66 10.66 1.56 -8.01
CA LYS A 66 10.36 2.57 -6.98
C LYS A 66 9.73 3.84 -7.57
N GLU A 67 10.12 4.19 -8.79
CA GLU A 67 9.74 5.42 -9.47
C GLU A 67 8.41 5.27 -10.24
N HIS A 68 8.19 4.11 -10.85
CA HIS A 68 7.08 3.90 -11.80
C HIS A 68 5.97 2.98 -11.29
N CYS A 69 6.22 2.15 -10.26
CA CYS A 69 5.18 1.26 -9.72
C CYS A 69 4.48 1.88 -8.52
N ILE A 70 3.24 1.44 -8.29
CA ILE A 70 2.48 1.74 -7.07
C ILE A 70 2.41 0.46 -6.25
N PHE A 71 3.07 0.45 -5.08
CA PHE A 71 2.97 -0.64 -4.11
C PHE A 71 1.61 -0.65 -3.41
N LEU A 72 1.27 -1.76 -2.75
CA LEU A 72 0.00 -1.93 -2.02
C LEU A 72 0.24 -2.36 -0.57
N ASP A 73 1.26 -1.79 0.09
CA ASP A 73 1.65 -2.17 1.45
C ASP A 73 0.83 -1.44 2.53
N ASN A 74 0.20 -0.32 2.19
CA ASN A 74 -0.56 0.47 3.16
C ASN A 74 -1.77 1.18 2.51
N PRO A 75 -2.73 1.64 3.33
CA PRO A 75 -3.95 2.27 2.83
C PRO A 75 -3.73 3.52 1.98
N HIS A 76 -2.67 4.30 2.25
CA HIS A 76 -2.39 5.50 1.46
C HIS A 76 -1.97 5.14 0.04
N GLN A 77 -1.11 4.13 -0.12
CA GLN A 77 -0.69 3.66 -1.44
C GLN A 77 -1.87 3.03 -2.21
N ALA A 78 -2.70 2.21 -1.54
CA ALA A 78 -3.91 1.66 -2.14
C ALA A 78 -4.87 2.75 -2.63
N ARG A 79 -5.04 3.83 -1.85
CA ARG A 79 -5.88 4.96 -2.24
C ARG A 79 -5.30 5.75 -3.42
N ARG A 80 -3.96 5.90 -3.47
CA ARG A 80 -3.27 6.49 -4.62
C ARG A 80 -3.50 5.65 -5.88
N PHE A 81 -3.32 4.33 -5.81
CA PHE A 81 -3.61 3.42 -6.92
C PHE A 81 -5.04 3.59 -7.45
N HIS A 82 -6.02 3.59 -6.53
CA HIS A 82 -7.42 3.76 -6.89
C HIS A 82 -7.70 5.10 -7.60
N GLN A 83 -7.10 6.19 -7.12
CA GLN A 83 -7.24 7.51 -7.77
C GLN A 83 -6.62 7.55 -9.17
N GLU A 84 -5.42 7.00 -9.34
CA GLU A 84 -4.78 6.94 -10.67
C GLU A 84 -5.59 6.08 -11.66
N MET A 85 -6.12 4.95 -11.20
CA MET A 85 -7.00 4.09 -12.00
C MET A 85 -8.26 4.86 -12.46
N LEU A 86 -8.94 5.57 -11.55
CA LEU A 86 -10.11 6.38 -11.92
C LEU A 86 -9.74 7.51 -12.89
N ASN A 87 -8.61 8.19 -12.67
CA ASN A 87 -8.11 9.23 -13.56
C ASN A 87 -7.84 8.70 -14.97
N LEU A 88 -7.27 7.50 -15.09
CA LEU A 88 -7.04 6.85 -16.38
C LEU A 88 -8.35 6.54 -17.09
N PHE A 89 -9.34 6.00 -16.38
CA PHE A 89 -10.66 5.71 -16.98
C PHE A 89 -11.40 6.97 -17.40
N LEU A 90 -11.36 8.04 -16.58
CA LEU A 90 -11.96 9.32 -16.94
C LEU A 90 -11.29 9.95 -18.17
N LYS A 91 -9.96 9.99 -18.21
CA LYS A 91 -9.20 10.48 -19.37
C LYS A 91 -9.53 9.70 -20.64
N TYR A 92 -9.64 8.38 -20.53
CA TYR A 92 -10.04 7.53 -21.66
C TYR A 92 -11.45 7.87 -22.14
N SER A 93 -12.39 7.99 -21.21
CA SER A 93 -13.77 8.30 -21.55
C SER A 93 -14.01 9.69 -22.14
N ALA A 94 -13.18 10.67 -21.80
CA ALA A 94 -13.28 12.00 -22.39
C ALA A 94 -12.74 12.04 -23.83
N ASN A 95 -11.87 11.08 -24.20
CA ASN A 95 -11.19 11.01 -25.49
C ASN A 95 -11.70 9.83 -26.34
N LEU A 96 -13.02 9.62 -26.39
CA LEU A 96 -13.71 8.52 -27.09
C LEU A 96 -13.39 8.38 -28.60
N GLY A 97 -12.66 9.32 -29.20
CA GLY A 97 -12.22 9.28 -30.60
C GLY A 97 -10.79 8.76 -30.85
N ALA A 98 -9.97 8.61 -29.80
CA ALA A 98 -8.65 7.99 -29.93
C ALA A 98 -8.76 6.52 -29.52
N ASN A 99 -8.17 5.61 -30.30
CA ASN A 99 -8.02 4.17 -30.01
C ASN A 99 -7.13 3.90 -28.77
N GLY A 100 -7.35 4.60 -27.66
CA GLY A 100 -6.63 4.41 -26.42
C GLY A 100 -6.94 3.03 -25.83
N LYS A 101 -5.91 2.38 -25.29
CA LYS A 101 -6.08 1.25 -24.38
C LYS A 101 -5.63 1.71 -23.00
N VAL A 102 -6.36 1.33 -21.97
CA VAL A 102 -5.88 1.48 -20.59
C VAL A 102 -5.14 0.20 -20.23
N ASN A 103 -3.82 0.30 -20.08
CA ASN A 103 -2.98 -0.85 -19.73
C ASN A 103 -2.64 -0.77 -18.24
N ILE A 104 -2.98 -1.82 -17.50
CA ILE A 104 -2.60 -1.98 -16.09
C ILE A 104 -1.80 -3.27 -15.99
N ALA A 105 -0.53 -3.16 -15.57
CA ALA A 105 0.32 -4.30 -15.29
C ALA A 105 0.34 -4.59 -13.79
N ILE A 106 0.13 -5.85 -13.42
CA ILE A 106 0.15 -6.32 -12.03
C ILE A 106 1.35 -7.25 -11.89
N VAL A 107 2.28 -6.87 -11.01
CA VAL A 107 3.50 -7.63 -10.76
C VAL A 107 3.32 -8.45 -9.50
N GLY A 108 3.33 -9.78 -9.65
CA GLY A 108 3.15 -10.73 -8.55
C GLY A 108 1.82 -11.48 -8.62
N GLY A 109 1.88 -12.81 -8.67
CA GLY A 109 0.71 -13.70 -8.72
C GLY A 109 0.29 -14.25 -7.36
N GLY A 110 0.66 -13.60 -6.26
CA GLY A 110 0.20 -13.96 -4.92
C GLY A 110 -1.25 -13.56 -4.67
N ALA A 111 -1.77 -13.85 -3.48
CA ALA A 111 -3.17 -13.55 -3.12
C ALA A 111 -3.58 -12.10 -3.45
N THR A 112 -2.79 -11.11 -3.01
CA THR A 112 -3.05 -9.68 -3.29
C THR A 112 -3.13 -9.37 -4.78
N GLY A 113 -2.23 -9.94 -5.61
CA GLY A 113 -2.20 -9.66 -7.05
C GLY A 113 -3.36 -10.32 -7.80
N VAL A 114 -3.73 -11.54 -7.41
CA VAL A 114 -4.88 -12.26 -7.97
C VAL A 114 -6.18 -11.55 -7.62
N GLU A 115 -6.36 -11.17 -6.36
CA GLU A 115 -7.55 -10.45 -5.89
C GLU A 115 -7.68 -9.07 -6.53
N LEU A 116 -6.57 -8.32 -6.64
CA LEU A 116 -6.55 -7.05 -7.36
C LEU A 116 -6.98 -7.19 -8.82
N SER A 117 -6.50 -8.24 -9.51
CA SER A 117 -6.87 -8.51 -10.90
C SER A 117 -8.37 -8.76 -11.05
N ALA A 118 -8.94 -9.54 -10.12
CA ALA A 118 -10.38 -9.84 -10.11
C ALA A 118 -11.21 -8.59 -9.82
N GLU A 119 -10.80 -7.77 -8.85
CA GLU A 119 -11.49 -6.53 -8.52
C GLU A 119 -11.40 -5.49 -9.64
N LEU A 120 -10.27 -5.39 -10.34
CA LEU A 120 -10.17 -4.53 -11.53
C LEU A 120 -11.12 -4.97 -12.65
N HIS A 121 -11.22 -6.28 -12.89
CA HIS A 121 -12.19 -6.83 -13.85
C HIS A 121 -13.64 -6.47 -13.48
N ASN A 122 -13.97 -6.55 -12.19
CA ASN A 122 -15.29 -6.15 -11.69
C ASN A 122 -15.52 -4.64 -11.81
N ALA A 123 -14.52 -3.82 -11.48
CA ALA A 123 -14.59 -2.36 -11.60
C ALA A 123 -14.83 -1.90 -13.05
N VAL A 124 -14.13 -2.50 -14.03
CA VAL A 124 -14.33 -2.18 -15.45
C VAL A 124 -15.75 -2.52 -15.90
N LYS A 125 -16.30 -3.68 -15.49
CA LYS A 125 -17.69 -4.04 -15.79
C LYS A 125 -18.69 -3.02 -15.23
N GLN A 126 -18.48 -2.58 -13.99
CA GLN A 126 -19.33 -1.57 -13.37
C GLN A 126 -19.25 -0.24 -14.14
N LEU A 127 -18.05 0.21 -14.53
CA LEU A 127 -17.87 1.43 -15.30
C LEU A 127 -18.55 1.37 -16.68
N HIS A 128 -18.53 0.21 -17.34
CA HIS A 128 -19.27 0.01 -18.59
C HIS A 128 -20.80 0.19 -18.39
N SER A 129 -21.34 -0.26 -17.24
CA SER A 129 -22.76 -0.08 -16.91
C SER A 129 -23.18 1.38 -16.71
N TYR A 130 -22.25 2.26 -16.33
CA TYR A 130 -22.47 3.70 -16.17
C TYR A 130 -22.38 4.50 -17.48
N GLY A 131 -22.22 3.86 -18.64
CA GLY A 131 -22.30 4.50 -19.96
C GLY A 131 -20.97 4.66 -20.70
N TYR A 132 -19.87 4.12 -20.19
CA TYR A 132 -18.56 4.15 -20.86
C TYR A 132 -18.42 3.01 -21.88
N LYS A 133 -19.03 3.17 -23.06
CA LYS A 133 -19.14 2.17 -24.14
C LYS A 133 -17.82 1.77 -24.85
N GLY A 134 -16.65 2.22 -24.38
CA GLY A 134 -15.33 1.92 -24.99
C GLY A 134 -14.41 1.03 -24.14
N LEU A 135 -14.73 0.79 -22.87
CA LEU A 135 -13.87 0.01 -21.97
C LEU A 135 -14.23 -1.48 -22.08
N THR A 136 -13.49 -2.21 -22.92
CA THR A 136 -13.60 -3.67 -23.05
C THR A 136 -12.37 -4.37 -22.51
N ASN A 137 -12.53 -5.52 -21.85
CA ASN A 137 -11.41 -6.35 -21.43
C ASN A 137 -10.76 -7.04 -22.63
N GLY A 138 -9.75 -6.39 -23.22
CA GLY A 138 -8.80 -7.04 -24.11
C GLY A 138 -7.89 -7.95 -23.29
N ARG A 139 -7.70 -9.20 -23.74
CA ARG A 139 -6.70 -10.11 -23.15
C ARG A 139 -5.31 -9.47 -23.27
N ALA A 140 -4.47 -9.67 -22.26
CA ALA A 140 -3.06 -9.32 -22.33
C ALA A 140 -2.40 -10.11 -23.47
N GLU A 141 -2.24 -9.48 -24.63
CA GLU A 141 -1.32 -9.97 -25.65
C GLU A 141 0.09 -9.79 -25.11
N ARG A 142 0.88 -10.87 -25.14
CA ARG A 142 2.31 -10.78 -24.82
C ARG A 142 2.93 -9.84 -25.84
N ASP A 143 3.53 -8.76 -25.37
CA ASP A 143 4.40 -7.93 -26.18
C ASP A 143 5.61 -8.77 -26.61
N PRO A 144 5.87 -8.97 -27.92
CA PRO A 144 7.09 -9.60 -28.38
C PRO A 144 8.17 -8.50 -28.46
N GLY A 145 8.78 -8.17 -27.32
CA GLY A 145 9.86 -7.21 -27.21
C GLY A 145 10.83 -7.59 -26.11
#